data_AF-A0A924XBZ7-F1
#
_entry.id   AF-A0A924XBZ7-F1
#
_cell.length_a   1.000
_cell.length_b   1.000
_cell.length_c   1.000
_cell.angle_alpha   90.00
_cell.angle_beta   90.00
_cell.angle_gamma   90.00
#
_symmetry.space_group_name_H-M   'P 1'
#
loop_
_entity.id
_entity.type
_entity.pdbx_description
1 polymer ?
#
loop_
_entity_poly.entity_id
_entity_poly.type
_entity_poly.pdbx_seq_one_letter_code
_entity_poly.pdbx_strand_id
1 'polypeptide(L)'
;MAADADSAFRPLDSAYAIEEICAFRLERKVRNDNTIQVEGCVIAIAPHPTRATFAGAIVQVRPLLDGTWRVFAKDVRIAELTSEPPSKSPPKRKKAVTIQPAKVPKKIKRTFKQIQARLAKERAQPRTESLAY
;
A
#
# COMPACT_ATOMS: atom_id res chain seq x y z
N MET A 1 -46.78 2.06 -37.93
CA MET A 1 -46.41 3.36 -37.33
C MET A 1 -46.36 3.11 -35.83
N ALA A 2 -45.18 2.83 -35.29
CA ALA A 2 -45.02 2.53 -33.87
C ALA A 2 -45.09 3.85 -33.10
N ALA A 3 -46.05 3.98 -32.18
CA ALA A 3 -46.14 5.13 -31.29
C ALA A 3 -45.00 5.01 -30.28
N ASP A 4 -44.15 6.02 -30.20
CA ASP A 4 -43.08 6.09 -29.22
C ASP A 4 -43.67 5.94 -27.82
N ALA A 5 -43.17 4.94 -27.09
CA ALA A 5 -43.60 4.63 -25.75
C ALA A 5 -43.20 5.77 -24.82
N ASP A 6 -44.20 6.49 -24.28
CA ASP A 6 -43.98 7.38 -23.15
C ASP A 6 -43.24 6.62 -22.04
N SER A 7 -42.20 7.24 -21.50
CA SER A 7 -41.33 6.64 -20.50
C SER A 7 -42.14 6.14 -19.30
N ALA A 8 -42.12 4.83 -19.06
CA ALA A 8 -42.80 4.19 -17.92
C ALA A 8 -42.12 4.47 -16.57
N PHE A 9 -41.03 5.24 -16.55
CA PHE A 9 -40.27 5.54 -15.34
C PHE A 9 -40.83 6.77 -14.62
N ARG A 10 -40.99 6.65 -13.30
CA ARG A 10 -41.38 7.79 -12.45
C ARG A 10 -40.23 8.79 -12.39
N PRO A 11 -40.48 10.11 -12.53
CA PRO A 11 -39.45 11.10 -12.31
C PRO A 11 -38.95 11.01 -10.87
N LEU A 12 -37.63 11.04 -10.70
CA LEU A 12 -37.03 11.02 -9.36
C LEU A 12 -37.17 12.41 -8.73
N ASP A 13 -37.59 12.43 -7.47
CA ASP A 13 -37.61 13.66 -6.68
C ASP A 13 -36.18 14.15 -6.43
N SER A 14 -35.95 15.44 -6.62
CA SER A 14 -34.69 16.15 -6.33
C SER A 14 -34.21 15.99 -4.88
N ALA A 15 -35.09 15.62 -3.95
CA ALA A 15 -34.71 15.29 -2.58
C ALA A 15 -33.82 14.04 -2.48
N TYR A 16 -33.81 13.18 -3.49
CA TYR A 16 -33.00 11.95 -3.50
C TYR A 16 -31.64 12.17 -4.17
N ALA A 17 -30.57 12.03 -3.39
CA ALA A 17 -29.22 11.95 -3.92
C ALA A 17 -28.95 10.55 -4.52
N ILE A 18 -29.10 10.41 -5.83
CA ILE A 18 -28.89 9.14 -6.58
C ILE A 18 -27.54 8.51 -6.24
N GLU A 19 -26.51 9.34 -6.17
CA GLU A 19 -25.14 8.95 -5.83
C GLU A 19 -25.06 8.17 -4.52
N GLU A 20 -25.85 8.56 -3.51
CA GLU A 20 -25.86 7.91 -2.20
C GLU A 20 -26.68 6.63 -2.19
N ILE A 21 -27.76 6.58 -2.97
CA ILE A 21 -28.62 5.40 -3.09
C ILE A 21 -27.86 4.27 -3.80
N CYS A 22 -27.13 4.60 -4.86
CA CYS A 22 -26.39 3.63 -5.66
C CYS A 22 -24.99 3.32 -5.12
N ALA A 23 -24.53 4.02 -4.07
CA ALA A 23 -23.21 3.75 -3.49
C ALA A 23 -23.19 2.44 -2.70
N PHE A 24 -22.09 1.70 -2.84
CA PHE A 24 -21.84 0.54 -1.98
C PHE A 24 -21.52 1.00 -0.55
N ARG A 25 -21.77 0.14 0.44
CA ARG A 25 -21.44 0.42 1.85
C ARG A 25 -20.46 -0.62 2.35
N LEU A 26 -19.24 -0.19 2.63
CA LEU A 26 -18.15 -1.05 3.09
C LEU A 26 -17.69 -0.57 4.46
N GLU A 27 -17.73 -1.45 5.46
CA GLU A 27 -17.18 -1.12 6.77
C GLU A 27 -15.68 -1.34 6.79
N ARG A 28 -14.95 -0.36 7.33
CA ARG A 28 -13.50 -0.42 7.49
C ARG A 28 -13.08 0.13 8.84
N LYS A 29 -12.02 -0.45 9.39
CA LYS A 29 -11.38 0.07 10.60
C LYS A 29 -10.30 1.07 10.22
N VAL A 30 -10.32 2.24 10.85
CA VAL A 30 -9.28 3.27 10.70
C VAL A 30 -8.00 2.80 11.39
N ARG A 31 -6.88 2.93 10.69
CA ARG A 31 -5.54 2.61 11.22
C ARG A 31 -5.07 3.65 12.24
N ASN A 32 -4.02 3.32 12.98
CA ASN A 32 -3.46 4.21 14.01
C ASN A 32 -2.88 5.51 13.43
N ASP A 33 -2.52 5.54 12.15
CA ASP A 33 -2.08 6.72 11.40
C ASP A 33 -3.23 7.57 10.84
N ASN A 34 -4.47 7.31 11.29
CA ASN A 34 -5.70 7.97 10.83
C ASN A 34 -5.99 7.78 9.33
N THR A 35 -5.54 6.65 8.75
CA THR A 35 -5.82 6.29 7.35
C THR A 35 -6.73 5.07 7.24
N ILE A 36 -7.37 4.93 6.08
CA ILE A 36 -8.18 3.76 5.71
C ILE A 36 -7.63 3.18 4.40
N GLN A 37 -7.55 1.84 4.31
CA GLN A 37 -7.20 1.14 3.08
C GLN A 37 -8.42 0.44 2.48
N VAL A 38 -8.75 0.78 1.23
CA VAL A 38 -9.87 0.21 0.46
C VAL A 38 -9.44 0.03 -0.98
N GLU A 39 -9.63 -1.17 -1.54
CA GLU A 39 -9.30 -1.53 -2.94
C GLU A 39 -7.92 -1.07 -3.43
N GLY A 40 -6.90 -1.09 -2.56
CA GLY A 40 -5.54 -0.65 -2.88
C GLY A 40 -5.30 0.86 -2.80
N CYS A 41 -6.32 1.65 -2.50
CA CYS A 41 -6.22 3.08 -2.21
C CYS A 41 -6.05 3.32 -0.70
N VAL A 42 -5.28 4.35 -0.36
CA VAL A 42 -5.13 4.86 1.01
C VAL A 42 -5.84 6.19 1.10
N ILE A 43 -6.82 6.29 1.97
CA ILE A 43 -7.57 7.53 2.23
C ILE A 43 -7.12 8.05 3.60
N ALA A 44 -6.49 9.22 3.63
CA ALA A 44 -6.15 9.90 4.87
C ALA A 44 -7.37 10.67 5.39
N ILE A 45 -7.68 10.52 6.68
CA ILE A 45 -8.78 11.24 7.32
C ILE A 45 -8.18 12.50 7.97
N ALA A 46 -8.70 13.67 7.60
CA ALA A 46 -8.33 14.91 8.26
C ALA A 46 -8.91 14.97 9.69
N PRO A 47 -8.28 15.71 10.61
CA PRO A 47 -8.87 15.98 11.92
C PRO A 47 -10.24 16.66 11.75
N HIS A 48 -11.26 16.17 12.46
CA HIS A 48 -12.61 16.73 12.41
C HIS A 48 -12.88 17.60 13.64
N PRO A 49 -13.72 18.66 13.56
CA PRO A 49 -14.07 19.50 14.72
C PRO A 49 -14.53 18.72 15.96
N THR A 50 -15.29 17.65 15.75
CA THR A 50 -15.81 16.79 16.83
C THR A 50 -14.75 15.82 17.38
N ARG A 51 -13.74 15.46 16.59
CA ARG A 51 -12.76 14.44 16.96
C ARG A 51 -11.46 14.63 16.18
N ALA A 52 -10.35 14.81 16.91
CA ALA A 52 -9.04 15.02 16.30
C ALA A 52 -8.52 13.78 15.54
N THR A 53 -8.80 12.58 16.03
CA THR A 53 -8.37 11.32 15.40
C THR A 53 -9.48 10.29 15.39
N PHE A 54 -9.63 9.55 14.29
CA PHE A 54 -10.58 8.45 14.17
C PHE A 54 -9.90 7.08 14.29
N ALA A 55 -8.62 7.04 14.70
CA ALA A 55 -7.85 5.82 14.89
C ALA A 55 -8.65 4.75 15.67
N GLY A 56 -8.71 3.54 15.09
CA GLY A 56 -9.42 2.39 15.66
C GLY A 56 -10.94 2.40 15.50
N ALA A 57 -11.55 3.49 15.01
CA ALA A 57 -12.98 3.55 14.76
C ALA A 57 -13.39 2.70 13.55
N ILE A 58 -14.61 2.20 13.57
CA ILE A 58 -15.25 1.61 12.40
C ILE A 58 -15.96 2.74 11.65
N VAL A 59 -15.68 2.85 10.36
CA VAL A 59 -16.25 3.86 9.46
C VAL A 59 -16.88 3.18 8.25
N GLN A 60 -17.88 3.82 7.65
CA GLN A 60 -18.47 3.40 6.39
C GLN A 60 -17.75 4.10 5.24
N VAL A 61 -17.18 3.31 4.33
CA VAL A 61 -16.62 3.79 3.08
C VAL A 61 -17.62 3.50 1.97
N ARG A 62 -17.93 4.54 1.18
CA ARG A 62 -18.90 4.52 0.10
C ARG A 62 -18.21 4.87 -1.22
N PRO A 63 -17.89 3.88 -2.08
CA PRO A 63 -17.51 4.17 -3.45
C PRO A 63 -18.76 4.55 -4.25
N LEU A 64 -18.73 5.75 -4.82
CA LEU A 64 -19.69 6.22 -5.80
C LEU A 64 -19.36 5.65 -7.17
N LEU A 65 -20.37 5.59 -8.05
CA LEU A 65 -20.22 5.06 -9.40
C LEU A 65 -19.29 5.91 -10.28
N ASP A 66 -19.10 7.18 -9.93
CA ASP A 66 -18.19 8.09 -10.64
C ASP A 66 -16.71 7.90 -10.25
N GLY A 67 -16.39 6.95 -9.36
CA GLY A 67 -15.03 6.70 -8.88
C GLY A 67 -14.60 7.57 -7.69
N THR A 68 -15.53 8.34 -7.12
CA THR A 68 -15.30 9.08 -5.87
C THR A 68 -15.56 8.20 -4.66
N TRP A 69 -14.71 8.30 -3.66
CA TRP A 69 -14.83 7.61 -2.39
C TRP A 69 -15.25 8.60 -1.31
N ARG A 70 -16.38 8.33 -0.63
CA ARG A 70 -16.80 9.10 0.55
C ARG A 70 -16.64 8.24 1.80
N VAL A 71 -16.17 8.85 2.88
CA VAL A 71 -16.00 8.17 4.18
C VAL A 71 -16.92 8.82 5.20
N PHE A 72 -17.67 8.00 5.91
CA PHE A 72 -18.62 8.41 6.94
C PHE A 72 -18.27 7.78 8.29
N ALA A 73 -18.21 8.62 9.33
CA ALA A 73 -18.29 8.15 10.71
C ALA A 73 -19.74 8.33 11.18
N LYS A 74 -20.44 7.21 11.40
CA LYS A 74 -21.90 7.21 11.60
C LYS A 74 -22.57 7.84 10.37
N ASP A 75 -23.14 9.04 10.52
CA ASP A 75 -23.87 9.76 9.46
C ASP A 75 -23.15 11.04 9.01
N VAL A 76 -21.94 11.30 9.50
CA VAL A 76 -21.16 12.49 9.16
C VAL A 76 -20.07 12.14 8.16
N ARG A 77 -20.02 12.86 7.03
CA ARG A 77 -18.95 12.74 6.03
C ARG A 77 -17.65 13.33 6.62
N ILE A 78 -16.63 12.50 6.78
CA ILE A 78 -15.34 12.87 7.38
C ILE A 78 -14.20 12.99 6.37
N ALA A 79 -14.30 12.33 5.22
CA ALA A 79 -13.31 12.42 4.16
C ALA A 79 -13.92 12.13 2.79
N GLU A 80 -13.28 12.64 1.75
CA GLU A 80 -13.63 12.41 0.36
C GLU A 80 -12.35 12.29 -0.46
N LEU A 81 -12.32 11.33 -1.36
CA LEU A 81 -11.21 11.12 -2.30
C LEU A 81 -11.79 10.84 -3.68
N THR A 82 -11.61 11.77 -4.60
CA THR A 82 -11.89 11.54 -6.02
C THR A 82 -10.71 10.80 -6.63
N SER A 83 -10.91 9.57 -7.10
CA SER A 83 -9.88 8.90 -7.90
C SER A 83 -10.01 9.38 -9.33
N GLU A 84 -8.92 9.89 -9.91
CA GLU A 84 -8.87 10.10 -11.35
C GLU A 84 -8.94 8.73 -12.04
N PRO A 85 -9.73 8.58 -13.12
CA PRO A 85 -9.76 7.35 -13.88
C PRO A 85 -8.32 7.01 -14.33
N PRO A 86 -7.91 5.74 -14.30
CA PRO A 86 -6.54 5.36 -14.61
C PRO A 86 -6.18 5.78 -16.04
N SER A 87 -5.46 6.90 -16.17
CA SER A 87 -5.02 7.44 -17.47
C SER A 87 -4.11 6.49 -18.24
N LYS A 88 -3.43 5.58 -17.52
CA LYS A 88 -2.50 4.61 -18.09
C LYS A 88 -2.96 3.20 -17.73
N SER A 89 -2.93 2.30 -18.71
CA SER A 89 -3.17 0.89 -18.47
C SER A 89 -2.19 0.36 -17.41
N PRO A 90 -2.66 -0.49 -16.48
CA PRO A 90 -1.82 -0.99 -15.40
C PRO A 90 -0.57 -1.65 -15.99
N PRO A 91 0.62 -1.39 -15.44
CA PRO A 91 1.83 -2.01 -15.97
C PRO A 91 1.66 -3.53 -15.95
N LYS A 92 1.94 -4.19 -17.07
CA LYS A 92 1.92 -5.66 -17.15
C LYS A 92 2.69 -6.21 -15.96
N ARG A 93 2.02 -7.02 -15.13
CA ARG A 93 2.61 -7.67 -13.96
C ARG A 93 3.90 -8.35 -14.39
N LYS A 94 5.05 -7.76 -14.05
CA LYS A 94 6.34 -8.38 -14.29
C LYS A 94 6.32 -9.68 -13.50
N LYS A 95 6.57 -10.82 -14.16
CA LYS A 95 6.74 -12.11 -13.46
C LYS A 95 7.71 -11.85 -12.32
N ALA A 96 7.38 -12.33 -11.13
CA ALA A 96 8.18 -12.12 -9.93
C ALA A 96 9.63 -12.36 -10.31
N VAL A 97 10.43 -11.29 -10.26
CA VAL A 97 11.88 -11.45 -10.37
C VAL A 97 12.21 -12.24 -9.14
N THR A 98 12.48 -13.54 -9.31
CA THR A 98 13.10 -14.34 -8.27
C THR A 98 14.35 -13.59 -7.90
N ILE A 99 14.30 -12.88 -6.76
CA ILE A 99 15.48 -12.28 -6.16
C ILE A 99 16.33 -13.48 -5.82
N GLN A 100 17.28 -13.80 -6.68
CA GLN A 100 18.27 -14.82 -6.37
C GLN A 100 18.91 -14.34 -5.07
N PRO A 101 18.84 -15.12 -3.98
CA PRO A 101 19.48 -14.72 -2.75
C PRO A 101 20.93 -14.45 -3.10
N ALA A 102 21.42 -13.26 -2.74
CA ALA A 102 22.82 -12.90 -2.93
C ALA A 102 23.67 -14.08 -2.47
N LYS A 103 24.56 -14.59 -3.33
CA LYS A 103 25.45 -15.71 -2.99
C LYS A 103 26.19 -15.35 -1.71
N VAL A 104 25.69 -15.83 -0.57
CA VAL A 104 26.36 -15.66 0.71
C VAL A 104 27.71 -16.35 0.55
N PRO A 105 28.84 -15.67 0.79
CA PRO A 105 30.14 -16.30 0.67
C PRO A 105 30.20 -17.49 1.62
N LYS A 106 30.43 -18.69 1.08
CA LYS A 106 30.55 -19.93 1.88
C LYS A 106 31.69 -19.72 2.86
N LYS A 107 31.42 -19.81 4.17
CA LYS A 107 32.46 -19.77 5.21
C LYS A 107 33.43 -20.93 4.96
N ILE A 108 34.67 -20.61 4.58
CA ILE A 108 35.74 -21.60 4.41
C ILE A 108 36.11 -22.12 5.80
N LYS A 109 35.68 -23.33 6.14
CA LYS A 109 36.14 -24.02 7.35
C LYS A 109 37.53 -24.60 7.06
N ARG A 110 38.58 -23.94 7.56
CA ARG A 110 39.94 -24.50 7.51
C ARG A 110 40.07 -25.53 8.62
N THR A 111 40.67 -26.67 8.31
CA THR A 111 41.00 -27.66 9.34
C THR A 111 42.17 -27.17 10.18
N PHE A 112 42.29 -27.66 11.41
CA PHE A 112 43.35 -27.28 12.34
C PHE A 112 44.76 -27.41 11.72
N LYS A 113 44.98 -28.47 10.93
CA LYS A 113 46.23 -28.70 10.21
C LYS A 113 46.56 -27.59 9.19
N GLN A 114 45.54 -27.04 8.52
CA GLN A 114 45.70 -25.93 7.58
C GLN A 114 45.98 -24.60 8.29
N ILE A 115 45.41 -24.41 9.48
CA ILE A 115 45.70 -23.23 10.32
C ILE A 115 47.15 -23.26 10.80
N GLN A 116 47.62 -24.42 11.28
CA GLN A 116 49.00 -24.62 11.73
C GLN A 116 50.01 -24.44 10.58
N ALA A 117 49.73 -25.01 9.41
CA ALA A 117 50.59 -24.85 8.23
C ALA A 117 50.71 -23.39 7.78
N ARG A 118 49.61 -22.61 7.86
CA ARG A 118 49.63 -21.18 7.54
C ARG A 118 50.43 -20.37 8.56
N LEU A 119 50.24 -20.64 9.85
CA LEU A 119 50.97 -19.97 10.92
C LEU A 119 52.48 -20.25 10.84
N ALA A 120 52.87 -21.48 10.50
CA ALA A 120 54.26 -21.83 10.25
C ALA A 120 54.83 -21.07 9.03
N LYS A 121 54.04 -20.91 7.97
CA LYS A 121 54.43 -20.17 6.76
C LYS A 121 54.57 -18.67 7.01
N GLU A 122 53.70 -18.07 7.80
CA GLU A 122 53.78 -16.65 8.19
C GLU A 122 54.99 -16.37 9.11
N ARG A 123 55.34 -17.32 9.99
CA ARG A 123 56.56 -17.23 10.82
C ARG A 123 57.87 -17.40 10.04
N ALA A 124 57.83 -18.08 8.91
CA ALA A 124 59.00 -18.29 8.06
C ALA A 124 59.30 -17.12 7.10
N GLN A 125 58.43 -16.12 7.02
CA GLN A 125 58.72 -14.90 6.26
C GLN A 125 59.44 -13.91 7.19
N PRO A 126 60.69 -13.52 6.91
CA PRO A 126 61.36 -12.50 7.69
C PRO A 126 60.61 -11.18 7.53
N ARG A 127 60.21 -10.54 8.63
CA ARG A 127 59.81 -9.13 8.64
C ARG A 127 61.00 -8.35 8.11
N THR A 128 60.92 -7.86 6.89
CA THR A 128 61.85 -6.86 6.37
C THR A 128 61.61 -5.56 7.14
N GLU A 129 62.25 -5.47 8.31
CA GLU A 129 62.43 -4.21 9.01
C GLU A 129 63.39 -3.36 8.17
N SER A 130 62.80 -2.48 7.36
CA SER A 130 63.52 -1.40 6.70
C SER A 130 63.88 -0.38 7.78
N LEU A 131 65.13 -0.43 8.25
CA LEU A 131 65.76 0.65 8.99
C LEU A 131 65.92 1.85 8.04
N ALA A 132 65.11 2.88 8.25
CA ALA A 132 65.39 4.22 7.76
C ALA A 132 66.13 4.98 8.87
N TYR A 133 67.39 5.31 8.62
CA TYR A 133 68.14 6.39 9.26
C TYR A 133 69.16 6.94 8.25
#